data_AF-A0A3N6MGG4-F1
#
_entry.id   AF-A0A3N6MGG4-F1
#
_cell.length_a   1.000
_cell.length_b   1.000
_cell.length_c   1.000
_cell.angle_alpha   90.00
_cell.angle_beta   90.00
_cell.angle_gamma   90.00
#
_symmetry.space_group_name_H-M   'P 1'
#
loop_
_entity.id
_entity.type
_entity.pdbx_description
1 polymer ?
#
loop_
_entity_poly.entity_id
_entity_poly.type
_entity_poly.pdbx_seq_one_letter_code
_entity_poly.pdbx_strand_id
1 'polypeptide(L)'
;MSDKTPRLGTSVLGDAELLEKARHSENGRRFTLLYDHGWNSSVVRGVYEKPRHARVALVCHLVWWTRHDTRQARRLFTRSALCPDDRTRYQEYFTTLVQSALRLLGTECYEPNYTSTSPNGI
;
A
#
# COMPACT_ATOMS: atom_id res chain seq x y z
N MET A 1 -28.14 -14.71 -2.63
CA MET A 1 -26.80 -15.32 -2.49
C MET A 1 -25.88 -14.25 -1.95
N SER A 2 -25.19 -14.52 -0.83
CA SER A 2 -24.56 -13.51 0.03
C SER A 2 -23.48 -12.69 -0.68
N ASP A 3 -23.73 -11.39 -0.77
CA ASP A 3 -22.73 -10.36 -1.01
C ASP A 3 -21.66 -10.44 0.10
N LYS A 4 -20.55 -11.11 -0.18
CA LYS A 4 -19.37 -11.17 0.69
C LYS A 4 -18.33 -10.15 0.23
N THR A 5 -18.74 -8.91 -0.04
CA THR A 5 -17.77 -7.84 -0.20
C THR A 5 -17.00 -7.68 1.11
N PRO A 6 -15.69 -7.93 1.14
CA PRO A 6 -14.91 -7.82 2.36
C PRO A 6 -14.88 -6.37 2.82
N ARG A 7 -15.14 -6.14 4.11
CA ARG A 7 -15.18 -4.79 4.68
C ARG A 7 -13.82 -4.10 4.52
N LEU A 8 -13.85 -2.78 4.30
CA LEU A 8 -12.66 -1.94 4.43
C LEU A 8 -12.03 -2.15 5.82
N GLY A 9 -10.71 -2.12 5.87
CA GLY A 9 -9.91 -2.45 7.04
C GLY A 9 -9.52 -3.93 7.14
N THR A 10 -10.08 -4.79 6.29
CA THR A 10 -9.71 -6.22 6.21
C THR A 10 -9.15 -6.53 4.83
N SER A 11 -7.86 -6.86 4.79
CA SER A 11 -7.21 -7.30 3.56
C SER A 11 -7.69 -8.69 3.13
N VAL A 12 -7.69 -8.90 1.82
CA VAL A 12 -8.05 -10.17 1.17
C VAL A 12 -6.82 -10.90 0.62
N LEU A 13 -5.64 -10.29 0.69
CA LEU A 13 -4.38 -10.83 0.16
C LEU A 13 -3.42 -11.13 1.31
N GLY A 14 -2.67 -12.22 1.17
CA GLY A 14 -1.49 -12.46 2.01
C GLY A 14 -0.36 -11.47 1.69
N ASP A 15 0.56 -11.26 2.64
CA ASP A 15 1.67 -10.31 2.50
C ASP A 15 2.51 -10.58 1.22
N ALA A 16 2.81 -11.85 0.91
CA ALA A 16 3.61 -12.23 -0.26
C ALA A 16 2.85 -12.02 -1.58
N GLU A 17 1.59 -12.45 -1.64
CA GLU A 17 0.74 -12.29 -2.82
C GLU A 17 0.53 -10.80 -3.15
N LEU A 18 0.32 -9.98 -2.12
CA LEU A 18 0.18 -8.54 -2.25
C LEU A 18 1.43 -7.92 -2.85
N LEU A 19 2.62 -8.23 -2.33
CA LEU A 19 3.87 -7.70 -2.87
C LEU A 19 4.08 -8.09 -4.33
N GLU A 20 3.75 -9.33 -4.68
CA GLU A 20 3.87 -9.82 -6.06
C GLU A 20 2.92 -9.05 -7.00
N LYS A 21 1.64 -8.93 -6.64
CA LYS A 21 0.67 -8.17 -7.42
C LYS A 21 1.04 -6.69 -7.51
N ALA A 22 1.51 -6.09 -6.42
CA ALA A 22 1.92 -4.70 -6.38
C ALA A 22 3.09 -4.43 -7.34
N ARG A 23 4.11 -5.30 -7.37
CA ARG A 23 5.27 -5.18 -8.28
C ARG A 23 4.92 -5.38 -9.75
N HIS A 24 3.91 -6.20 -10.06
CA HIS A 24 3.45 -6.46 -11.44
C HIS A 24 2.30 -5.58 -11.92
N SER A 25 1.83 -4.65 -11.08
CA SER A 25 0.78 -3.70 -11.45
C SER A 25 1.31 -2.61 -12.41
N GLU A 26 0.41 -1.83 -12.99
CA GLU A 26 0.76 -0.67 -13.81
C GLU A 26 1.71 0.30 -13.08
N ASN A 27 1.47 0.49 -11.77
CA ASN A 27 2.33 1.31 -10.90
C ASN A 27 3.49 0.52 -10.27
N GLY A 28 3.72 -0.71 -10.72
CA GLY A 28 4.64 -1.67 -10.09
C GLY A 28 6.10 -1.24 -10.13
N ARG A 29 6.52 -0.53 -11.16
CA ARG A 29 7.88 0.07 -11.22
C ARG A 29 8.08 1.11 -10.12
N ARG A 30 7.08 1.96 -9.87
CA ARG A 30 7.12 2.97 -8.79
C ARG A 30 7.07 2.30 -7.43
N PHE A 31 6.22 1.29 -7.27
CA PHE A 31 6.14 0.50 -6.05
C PHE A 31 7.47 -0.16 -5.72
N THR A 32 8.06 -0.88 -6.67
CA THR A 32 9.38 -1.54 -6.54
C THR A 32 10.46 -0.54 -6.17
N LEU A 33 10.51 0.61 -6.85
CA LEU A 33 11.47 1.66 -6.56
C LEU A 33 11.38 2.14 -5.09
N LEU A 34 10.17 2.37 -4.59
CA LEU A 34 9.93 2.82 -3.23
C LEU A 34 10.17 1.71 -2.20
N TYR A 35 9.71 0.48 -2.48
CA TYR A 35 9.72 -0.62 -1.53
C TYR A 35 11.10 -1.27 -1.41
N ASP A 36 11.78 -1.53 -2.53
CA ASP A 36 13.01 -2.33 -2.56
C ASP A 36 14.29 -1.46 -2.52
N HIS A 37 14.26 -0.22 -3.04
CA HIS A 37 15.46 0.64 -3.08
C HIS A 37 15.44 1.79 -2.06
N GLY A 38 14.27 2.38 -1.85
CA GLY A 38 14.05 3.45 -0.88
C GLY A 38 14.92 4.70 -1.03
N TRP A 39 15.10 5.45 0.06
CA TRP A 39 15.61 6.84 0.01
C TRP A 39 17.09 6.94 -0.38
N ASN A 40 17.87 5.87 -0.21
CA ASN A 40 19.27 5.86 -0.60
C ASN A 40 19.46 5.81 -2.13
N SER A 41 18.43 5.43 -2.87
CA SER A 41 18.43 5.47 -4.34
C SER A 41 18.43 6.91 -4.86
N SER A 42 19.37 7.24 -5.74
CA SER A 42 19.39 8.51 -6.46
C SER A 42 18.13 8.74 -7.29
N VAL A 43 17.52 7.65 -7.80
CA VAL A 43 16.26 7.72 -8.56
C VAL A 43 15.11 8.17 -7.66
N VAL A 44 15.01 7.64 -6.44
CA VAL A 44 13.98 8.08 -5.48
C VAL A 44 14.17 9.55 -5.11
N ARG A 45 15.42 9.97 -4.86
CA ARG A 45 15.73 11.38 -4.53
C ARG A 45 15.53 12.33 -5.71
N GLY A 46 15.59 11.84 -6.95
CA GLY A 46 15.25 12.63 -8.14
C GLY A 46 13.74 12.84 -8.34
N VAL A 47 12.91 11.93 -7.80
CA VAL A 47 11.43 12.01 -7.93
C VAL A 47 10.79 12.72 -6.73
N TYR A 48 11.35 12.56 -5.53
CA TYR A 48 10.76 13.08 -4.30
C TYR A 48 11.73 14.05 -3.61
N GLU A 49 11.23 15.27 -3.34
CA GLU A 49 12.00 16.31 -2.65
C GLU A 49 12.41 15.90 -1.23
N LYS A 50 11.55 15.17 -0.52
CA LYS A 50 11.73 14.84 0.90
C LYS A 50 11.46 13.36 1.18
N PRO A 51 12.20 12.73 2.12
CA PRO A 51 11.98 11.32 2.51
C PRO A 51 10.54 11.04 2.92
N ARG A 52 9.91 11.99 3.63
CA ARG A 52 8.53 11.87 4.06
C ARG A 52 7.57 11.72 2.88
N HIS A 53 7.78 12.44 1.77
CA HIS A 53 6.92 12.35 0.60
C HIS A 53 7.01 10.97 -0.06
N ALA A 54 8.22 10.42 -0.19
CA ALA A 54 8.42 9.06 -0.69
C ALA A 54 7.74 8.01 0.20
N ARG A 55 7.83 8.18 1.53
CA ARG A 55 7.17 7.28 2.50
C ARG A 55 5.66 7.36 2.46
N VAL A 56 5.08 8.57 2.37
CA VAL A 56 3.63 8.73 2.19
C VAL A 56 3.19 8.04 0.90
N ALA A 57 3.91 8.23 -0.21
CA ALA A 57 3.59 7.56 -1.47
C ALA A 57 3.64 6.03 -1.35
N LEU A 58 4.65 5.47 -0.67
CA LEU A 58 4.69 4.03 -0.42
C LEU A 58 3.51 3.57 0.45
N VAL A 59 3.19 4.31 1.51
CA VAL A 59 2.07 3.98 2.40
C VAL A 59 0.73 4.09 1.67
N CYS A 60 0.56 5.01 0.71
CA CYS A 60 -0.60 5.04 -0.18
C CYS A 60 -0.74 3.74 -0.96
N HIS A 61 0.34 3.26 -1.60
CA HIS A 61 0.31 1.97 -2.29
C HIS A 61 -0.09 0.83 -1.34
N LEU A 62 0.54 0.76 -0.17
CA LEU A 62 0.26 -0.31 0.80
C LEU A 62 -1.18 -0.25 1.30
N VAL A 63 -1.68 0.91 1.72
CA VAL A 63 -3.06 1.08 2.21
C VAL A 63 -4.08 0.73 1.14
N TRP A 64 -3.83 1.10 -0.12
CA TRP A 64 -4.68 0.72 -1.24
C TRP A 64 -4.72 -0.81 -1.40
N TRP A 65 -3.55 -1.45 -1.48
CA TRP A 65 -3.43 -2.90 -1.66
C TRP A 65 -3.98 -3.71 -0.48
N THR A 66 -3.83 -3.23 0.75
CA THR A 66 -4.30 -3.91 1.97
C THR A 66 -5.76 -3.63 2.29
N ARG A 67 -6.50 -2.93 1.41
CA ARG A 67 -7.88 -2.50 1.68
C ARG A 67 -8.02 -1.74 2.99
N HIS A 68 -7.07 -0.87 3.28
CA HIS A 68 -7.00 -0.07 4.51
C HIS A 68 -6.72 -0.88 5.78
N ASP A 69 -6.32 -2.15 5.67
CA ASP A 69 -5.75 -2.88 6.80
C ASP A 69 -4.39 -2.25 7.17
N THR A 70 -4.44 -1.36 8.15
CA THR A 70 -3.28 -0.61 8.65
C THR A 70 -2.27 -1.52 9.38
N ARG A 71 -2.70 -2.66 9.91
CA ARG A 71 -1.80 -3.62 10.57
C ARG A 71 -0.95 -4.34 9.54
N GLN A 72 -1.56 -4.81 8.46
CA GLN A 72 -0.83 -5.39 7.33
C GLN A 72 0.06 -4.35 6.66
N ALA A 73 -0.45 -3.15 6.39
CA ALA A 73 0.33 -2.07 5.80
C ALA A 73 1.57 -1.74 6.66
N ARG A 74 1.44 -1.72 7.99
CA ARG A 74 2.58 -1.53 8.90
C ARG A 74 3.61 -2.65 8.79
N ARG A 75 3.18 -3.91 8.79
CA ARG A 75 4.11 -5.06 8.65
C ARG A 75 4.90 -4.97 7.35
N LEU A 76 4.22 -4.64 6.25
CA LEU A 76 4.85 -4.48 4.93
C LEU A 76 5.79 -3.28 4.88
N PHE A 77 5.40 -2.12 5.43
CA PHE A 77 6.24 -0.92 5.46
C PHE A 77 7.51 -1.13 6.29
N THR A 78 7.43 -1.82 7.42
CA THR A 78 8.60 -2.16 8.27
C THR A 78 9.65 -3.00 7.54
N ARG A 79 9.24 -3.74 6.49
CA ARG A 79 10.11 -4.57 5.65
C ARG A 79 10.64 -3.84 4.41
N SER A 80 10.21 -2.61 4.17
CA SER A 80 10.64 -1.82 3.01
C SER A 80 11.95 -1.08 3.27
N ALA A 81 12.69 -0.79 2.19
CA ALA A 81 13.88 0.05 2.21
C ALA A 81 13.59 1.54 2.55
N LEU A 82 12.32 1.94 2.62
CA LEU A 82 11.89 3.28 3.05
C LEU A 82 11.60 3.38 4.55
N CYS A 83 11.58 2.25 5.27
CA CYS A 83 11.47 2.27 6.71
C CYS A 83 12.66 3.05 7.31
N PRO A 84 12.43 4.07 8.16
CA PRO A 84 13.53 4.74 8.85
C PRO A 84 14.32 3.76 9.74
N ASP A 85 15.64 3.94 9.79
CA ASP A 85 16.51 3.20 10.69
C ASP A 85 16.23 3.56 12.16
N ASP A 86 16.03 4.85 12.43
CA ASP A 86 15.55 5.32 13.73
C ASP A 86 14.06 5.06 13.88
N ARG A 87 13.72 4.18 14.83
CA ARG A 87 12.36 3.77 15.16
C ARG A 87 11.85 4.38 16.46
N THR A 88 12.54 5.38 16.99
CA THR A 88 12.05 6.20 18.09
C THR A 88 10.73 6.85 17.67
N ARG A 89 9.65 6.58 18.42
CA ARG A 89 8.28 7.03 18.08
C ARG A 89 7.77 6.54 16.72
N TYR A 90 8.22 5.35 16.28
CA TYR A 90 7.79 4.77 15.01
C TYR A 90 6.27 4.60 14.93
N GLN A 91 5.60 4.30 16.05
CA GLN A 91 4.16 4.10 16.08
C GLN A 91 3.40 5.39 15.75
N GLU A 92 3.75 6.50 16.40
CA GLU A 92 3.18 7.81 16.13
C GLU A 92 3.49 8.23 14.69
N TYR A 93 4.76 8.08 14.28
CA TYR A 93 5.21 8.42 12.94
C TYR A 93 4.43 7.68 11.86
N PHE A 94 4.35 6.34 11.94
CA PHE A 94 3.60 5.53 10.99
C PHE A 94 2.12 5.89 10.98
N THR A 95 1.53 6.19 12.14
CA THR A 95 0.14 6.66 12.24
C THR A 95 -0.07 7.95 11.43
N THR A 96 0.86 8.91 11.48
CA THR A 96 0.75 10.14 10.66
C THR A 96 0.87 9.88 9.16
N LEU A 97 1.68 8.90 8.75
CA LEU A 97 1.80 8.49 7.34
C LEU A 97 0.49 7.87 6.86
N VAL A 98 -0.08 6.95 7.64
CA VAL A 98 -1.36 6.31 7.33
C VAL A 98 -2.49 7.34 7.25
N GLN A 99 -2.58 8.28 8.19
CA GLN A 99 -3.58 9.36 8.12
C GLN A 99 -3.42 10.21 6.86
N SER A 100 -2.19 10.51 6.45
CA SER A 100 -1.93 11.23 5.19
C SER A 100 -2.38 10.41 3.98
N ALA A 101 -2.07 9.11 3.97
CA ALA A 101 -2.45 8.21 2.89
C ALA A 101 -3.97 8.02 2.78
N LEU A 102 -4.68 7.83 3.89
CA LEU A 102 -6.13 7.69 3.91
C LEU A 102 -6.83 8.97 3.41
N ARG A 103 -6.30 10.16 3.76
CA ARG A 103 -6.82 11.42 3.22
C ARG A 103 -6.65 11.54 1.71
N LEU A 104 -5.53 11.03 1.18
CA LEU A 104 -5.24 11.08 -0.26
C LEU A 104 -6.06 10.05 -1.05
N LEU A 105 -6.27 8.85 -0.50
CA LEU A 105 -7.00 7.76 -1.14
C LEU A 105 -8.52 7.86 -0.99
N GLY A 106 -9.01 8.55 0.04
CA GLY A 106 -10.44 8.51 0.38
C GLY A 106 -10.87 7.08 0.71
N THR A 107 -11.82 6.52 -0.06
CA THR A 107 -12.29 5.14 0.07
C THR A 107 -11.70 4.20 -0.98
N GLU A 108 -10.82 4.68 -1.85
CA GLU A 108 -10.21 3.85 -2.89
C GLU A 108 -9.36 2.74 -2.27
N CYS A 109 -9.51 1.54 -2.82
CA CYS A 109 -8.75 0.37 -2.40
C CYS A 109 -8.67 -0.69 -3.50
N TYR A 110 -7.82 -1.69 -3.27
CA TYR A 110 -7.76 -2.87 -4.11
C TYR A 110 -9.07 -3.65 -4.00
N GLU A 111 -9.80 -3.71 -5.10
CA GLU A 111 -10.90 -4.64 -5.29
C GLU A 111 -10.39 -5.78 -6.16
N PRO A 112 -10.29 -7.01 -5.63
CA PRO A 112 -10.08 -8.14 -6.52
C PRO A 112 -11.29 -8.17 -7.45
N ASN A 113 -11.08 -8.36 -8.76
CA ASN A 113 -12.15 -8.56 -9.72
C ASN A 113 -13.01 -9.75 -9.26
N TYR A 114 -14.00 -9.49 -8.42
CA TYR A 114 -15.12 -10.39 -8.21
C TYR A 114 -15.86 -10.31 -9.52
N THR A 115 -15.64 -11.32 -10.38
CA THR A 115 -16.61 -11.61 -11.42
C THR A 115 -17.92 -11.86 -10.70
N SER A 116 -18.77 -10.84 -10.60
CA SER A 116 -20.21 -11.03 -10.62
C SER A 116 -20.44 -11.80 -11.90
N THR A 117 -20.46 -13.14 -11.79
CA THR A 117 -20.99 -13.99 -12.83
C THR A 117 -22.42 -13.50 -13.00
N SER A 118 -22.68 -12.72 -14.04
CA SER A 118 -24.02 -12.33 -14.43
C SER A 118 -24.84 -13.61 -14.57
N PRO A 119 -25.88 -13.84 -13.76
CA PRO A 119 -26.89 -14.79 -14.17
C PRO A 119 -27.74 -14.06 -15.21
N ASN A 120 -27.85 -14.65 -16.41
CA ASN A 120 -28.70 -14.25 -17.53
C ASN A 120 -28.07 -13.31 -18.55
N GLY A 121 -27.26 -13.88 -19.43
CA GLY A 121 -27.40 -13.61 -20.86
C GLY A 121 -28.36 -14.66 -21.45
N ILE A 122 -29.47 -14.14 -21.99
CA ILE A 122 -30.56 -14.75 -22.78
C ILE A 122 -30.28 -16.15 -23.37
#